data_AF-A0A662QG17-F1
#
_entry.id   AF-A0A662QG17-F1
#
_cell.length_a   1.000
_cell.length_b   1.000
_cell.length_c   1.000
_cell.angle_alpha   90.00
_cell.angle_beta   90.00
_cell.angle_gamma   90.00
#
_symmetry.space_group_name_H-M   'P 1'
#
loop_
_entity.id
_entity.type
_entity.pdbx_description
1 polymer ?
#
loop_
_entity_poly.entity_id
_entity_poly.type
_entity_poly.pdbx_seq_one_letter_code
_entity_poly.pdbx_strand_id
1 'polypeptide(L)'
;MDGRIIMKHRREIIHLSMTIFIILVLIQTVSAEQSYSIDIIGVAFDHYQITLKIIPSGVEVLDKAVKDAISIWNSALKEFASLYGYDYLLKIQLKIVNETSDISVRYVDDLGKACGDATLNYMLDGRIQKVEIEISRKCVDLDHSLALTVAEHEIGHALGLGHTEYEEDLMYSRLKGFRKPSTLDLYALSVIYEWIKDGEFHPPDVTEVELPKSITFAYLPMQEEKVTIKFWMKSELGAHLLTEIVTNKGQVINYRVDEIKEYHNETRFVFKGWYHGNELVTPNPVISINATSDADYYAYYDVEYHV
;
A
#
# COMPACT_ATOMS: atom_id res chain seq x y z
N MET A 1 73.29 29.33 7.37
CA MET A 1 71.93 29.38 6.77
C MET A 1 70.99 28.66 7.70
N ASP A 2 70.04 29.42 8.24
CA ASP A 2 69.38 29.17 9.53
C ASP A 2 68.20 28.19 9.39
N GLY A 3 68.28 27.05 10.07
CA GLY A 3 67.28 25.98 10.04
C GLY A 3 65.88 26.38 10.52
N ARG A 4 65.75 27.56 11.16
CA ARG A 4 64.43 28.11 11.55
C ARG A 4 63.56 28.53 10.38
N ILE A 5 64.15 28.97 9.27
CA ILE A 5 63.39 29.45 8.10
C ILE A 5 62.76 28.26 7.35
N ILE A 6 63.48 27.14 7.26
CA ILE A 6 63.03 25.92 6.57
C ILE A 6 61.85 25.27 7.31
N MET A 7 61.84 25.30 8.65
CA MET A 7 60.73 24.77 9.45
C MET A 7 59.44 25.60 9.33
N LYS A 8 59.55 26.93 9.16
CA LYS A 8 58.38 27.82 9.06
C LYS A 8 57.63 27.62 7.74
N HIS A 9 58.36 27.51 6.62
CA HIS A 9 57.76 27.21 5.32
C HIS A 9 57.17 25.79 5.23
N ARG A 10 57.77 24.78 5.90
CA ARG A 10 57.16 23.44 5.97
C ARG A 10 55.84 23.44 6.73
N ARG A 11 55.70 24.25 7.79
CA ARG A 11 54.45 24.38 8.55
C ARG A 11 53.33 25.05 7.75
N GLU A 12 53.65 26.08 6.97
CA GLU A 12 52.66 26.79 6.14
C GLU A 12 52.16 25.92 4.97
N ILE A 13 53.03 25.14 4.33
CA ILE A 13 52.65 24.21 3.25
C ILE A 13 51.77 23.06 3.78
N ILE A 14 52.08 22.52 4.96
CA ILE A 14 51.26 21.49 5.61
C ILE A 14 49.89 22.06 5.99
N HIS A 15 49.82 23.29 6.51
CA HIS A 15 48.55 23.93 6.82
C HIS A 15 47.70 24.15 5.56
N LEU A 16 48.27 24.71 4.48
CA LEU A 16 47.54 24.97 3.23
C LEU A 16 47.06 23.67 2.55
N SER A 17 47.88 22.62 2.59
CA SER A 17 47.52 21.28 2.11
C SER A 17 46.39 20.65 2.93
N MET A 18 46.37 20.86 4.24
CA MET A 18 45.33 20.34 5.12
C MET A 18 44.01 21.10 4.97
N THR A 19 44.03 22.43 4.75
CA THR A 19 42.82 23.20 4.45
C THR A 19 42.23 22.83 3.09
N ILE A 20 43.06 22.63 2.06
CA ILE A 20 42.58 22.18 0.74
C ILE A 20 42.00 20.76 0.83
N PHE A 21 42.60 19.86 1.62
CA PHE A 21 42.06 18.52 1.85
C PHE A 21 40.75 18.53 2.65
N ILE A 22 40.62 19.43 3.63
CA ILE A 22 39.38 19.60 4.40
C ILE A 22 38.27 20.22 3.53
N ILE A 23 38.60 21.14 2.62
CA ILE A 23 37.64 21.69 1.65
C ILE A 23 37.25 20.64 0.59
N LEU A 24 38.17 19.75 0.18
CA LEU A 24 37.87 18.64 -0.74
C LEU A 24 37.02 17.54 -0.08
N VAL A 25 37.22 17.27 1.20
CA VAL A 25 36.40 16.31 1.99
C VAL A 25 35.06 16.92 2.43
N LEU A 26 34.92 18.25 2.36
CA LEU A 26 33.66 18.98 2.52
C LEU A 26 32.84 19.09 1.22
N ILE A 27 33.28 18.47 0.12
CA ILE A 27 32.34 17.97 -0.88
C ILE A 27 31.64 16.78 -0.23
N GLN A 28 30.77 17.11 0.72
CA GLN A 28 29.75 16.21 1.19
C GLN A 28 29.10 15.64 -0.06
N THR A 29 29.03 14.32 -0.12
CA THR A 29 28.08 13.62 -0.96
C THR A 29 26.71 14.21 -0.66
N VAL A 30 26.32 15.23 -1.43
CA VAL A 30 24.93 15.54 -1.64
C VAL A 30 24.42 14.30 -2.32
N SER A 31 23.88 13.37 -1.52
CA SER A 31 23.03 12.33 -2.10
C SER A 31 21.95 13.13 -2.81
N ALA A 32 21.94 13.09 -4.14
CA ALA A 32 20.84 13.65 -4.89
C ALA A 32 19.59 12.98 -4.31
N GLU A 33 18.77 13.77 -3.63
CA GLU A 33 17.53 13.28 -3.04
C GLU A 33 16.68 12.80 -4.21
N GLN A 34 16.27 11.53 -4.19
CA GLN A 34 15.54 10.94 -5.30
C GLN A 34 14.19 11.63 -5.39
N SER A 35 14.02 12.47 -6.42
CA SER A 35 12.74 13.07 -6.78
C SER A 35 11.95 12.08 -7.63
N TYR A 36 10.67 11.90 -7.31
CA TYR A 36 9.76 11.08 -8.11
C TYR A 36 8.79 12.00 -8.83
N SER A 37 8.65 11.85 -10.14
CA SER A 37 7.69 12.60 -10.94
C SER A 37 6.87 11.68 -11.84
N ILE A 38 5.68 12.15 -12.22
CA ILE A 38 4.76 11.46 -13.10
C ILE A 38 4.14 12.47 -14.06
N ASP A 39 4.03 12.11 -15.33
CA ASP A 39 3.27 12.88 -16.30
C ASP A 39 1.76 12.80 -15.96
N ILE A 40 1.00 13.84 -16.28
CA ILE A 40 -0.46 13.81 -16.23
C ILE A 40 -1.02 14.25 -17.59
N ILE A 41 -2.18 13.72 -17.95
CA ILE A 41 -2.78 13.92 -19.28
C ILE A 41 -3.29 15.38 -19.46
N GLY A 42 -3.56 16.08 -18.35
CA GLY A 42 -4.13 17.43 -18.39
C GLY A 42 -5.67 17.45 -18.46
N VAL A 43 -6.32 16.34 -18.12
CA VAL A 43 -7.79 16.16 -18.19
C VAL A 43 -8.31 15.53 -16.91
N ALA A 44 -9.58 15.78 -16.59
CA ALA A 44 -10.23 15.21 -15.40
C ALA A 44 -11.73 14.99 -15.64
N PHE A 45 -12.36 14.12 -14.84
CA PHE A 45 -13.82 14.11 -14.73
C PHE A 45 -14.28 15.35 -13.97
N ASP A 46 -15.43 15.91 -14.37
CA ASP A 46 -16.07 17.07 -13.74
C ASP A 46 -17.06 16.72 -12.62
N HIS A 47 -17.00 15.46 -12.18
CA HIS A 47 -17.77 14.88 -11.11
C HIS A 47 -16.91 13.85 -10.39
N TYR A 48 -17.26 13.55 -9.14
CA TYR A 48 -16.44 12.70 -8.28
C TYR A 48 -16.97 11.26 -8.16
N GLN A 49 -18.24 10.99 -8.47
CA GLN A 49 -18.76 9.62 -8.54
C GLN A 49 -18.58 9.08 -9.97
N ILE A 50 -17.42 8.49 -10.24
CA ILE A 50 -17.03 7.99 -11.56
C ILE A 50 -17.56 6.55 -11.71
N THR A 51 -18.34 6.32 -12.76
CA THR A 51 -19.01 5.04 -12.99
C THR A 51 -18.24 4.16 -13.97
N LEU A 52 -18.14 2.87 -13.64
CA LEU A 52 -17.44 1.88 -14.45
C LEU A 52 -18.40 0.75 -14.83
N LYS A 53 -18.37 0.35 -16.09
CA LYS A 53 -19.05 -0.85 -16.59
C LYS A 53 -18.02 -1.90 -16.98
N ILE A 54 -18.13 -3.08 -16.38
CA ILE A 54 -17.34 -4.24 -16.77
C ILE A 54 -18.16 -5.02 -17.80
N ILE A 55 -17.66 -5.09 -19.03
CA ILE A 55 -18.25 -5.93 -20.07
C ILE A 55 -17.80 -7.37 -19.78
N PRO A 56 -18.72 -8.31 -19.49
CA PRO A 56 -18.34 -9.66 -19.06
C PRO A 56 -17.43 -10.34 -20.07
N SER A 57 -16.27 -10.82 -19.61
CA SER A 57 -15.32 -11.56 -20.45
C SER A 57 -15.76 -13.01 -20.70
N GLY A 58 -16.72 -13.51 -19.91
CA GLY A 58 -17.07 -14.92 -19.81
C GLY A 58 -16.11 -15.73 -18.94
N VAL A 59 -15.16 -15.07 -18.26
CA VAL A 59 -14.16 -15.69 -17.40
C VAL A 59 -14.14 -14.99 -16.04
N GLU A 60 -14.60 -15.68 -15.00
CA GLU A 60 -14.80 -15.09 -13.66
C GLU A 60 -13.51 -14.49 -13.06
N VAL A 61 -12.37 -15.16 -13.23
CA VAL A 61 -11.09 -14.67 -12.66
C VAL A 61 -10.66 -13.33 -13.26
N LEU A 62 -10.97 -13.08 -14.53
CA LEU A 62 -10.65 -11.84 -15.21
C LEU A 62 -11.63 -10.73 -14.81
N ASP A 63 -12.93 -11.01 -14.80
CA ASP A 63 -13.94 -10.04 -14.36
C ASP A 63 -13.73 -9.67 -12.88
N LYS A 64 -13.21 -10.60 -12.06
CA LYS A 64 -12.83 -10.34 -10.67
C LYS A 64 -11.60 -9.42 -10.58
N ALA A 65 -10.61 -9.58 -11.45
CA ALA A 65 -9.42 -8.72 -11.47
C ALA A 65 -9.77 -7.24 -11.57
N VAL A 66 -10.69 -6.89 -12.48
CA VAL A 66 -11.15 -5.50 -12.65
C VAL A 66 -11.90 -5.00 -11.41
N LYS A 67 -12.72 -5.85 -10.77
CA LYS A 67 -13.42 -5.49 -9.52
C LYS A 67 -12.43 -5.23 -8.37
N ASP A 68 -11.41 -6.07 -8.26
CA ASP A 68 -10.36 -5.94 -7.25
C ASP A 68 -9.56 -4.64 -7.49
N ALA A 69 -9.22 -4.30 -8.74
CA ALA A 69 -8.55 -3.04 -9.11
C ALA A 69 -9.34 -1.81 -8.64
N ILE A 70 -10.64 -1.79 -8.92
CA ILE A 70 -11.57 -0.72 -8.49
C ILE A 70 -11.60 -0.61 -6.95
N SER A 71 -11.61 -1.76 -6.25
CA SER A 71 -11.57 -1.79 -4.79
C SER A 71 -10.26 -1.24 -4.24
N ILE A 72 -9.14 -1.54 -4.89
CA ILE A 72 -7.81 -1.05 -4.48
C ILE A 72 -7.72 0.46 -4.66
N TRP A 73 -8.09 1.00 -5.82
CA TRP A 73 -8.10 2.45 -6.07
C TRP A 73 -8.94 3.22 -5.05
N ASN A 74 -10.17 2.77 -4.78
CA ASN A 74 -11.03 3.38 -3.76
C ASN A 74 -10.39 3.36 -2.36
N SER A 75 -9.72 2.26 -2.01
CA SER A 75 -9.06 2.12 -0.70
C SER A 75 -7.81 3.01 -0.61
N ALA A 76 -7.01 3.06 -1.68
CA ALA A 76 -5.81 3.87 -1.78
C ALA A 76 -6.11 5.37 -1.67
N LEU A 77 -7.13 5.86 -2.40
CA LEU A 77 -7.61 7.24 -2.31
C LEU A 77 -8.03 7.60 -0.89
N LYS A 78 -8.79 6.74 -0.24
CA LYS A 78 -9.26 6.96 1.14
C LYS A 78 -8.10 7.02 2.14
N GLU A 79 -7.17 6.07 2.03
CA GLU A 79 -6.00 5.99 2.91
C GLU A 79 -5.07 7.19 2.70
N PHE A 80 -4.76 7.53 1.44
CA PHE A 80 -3.93 8.69 1.11
C PHE A 80 -4.52 10.00 1.64
N ALA A 81 -5.81 10.24 1.39
CA ALA A 81 -6.50 11.42 1.88
C ALA A 81 -6.43 11.52 3.40
N SER A 82 -6.65 10.41 4.11
CA SER A 82 -6.57 10.33 5.57
C SER A 82 -5.16 10.53 6.13
N LEU A 83 -4.12 10.07 5.43
CA LEU A 83 -2.73 10.17 5.89
C LEU A 83 -2.13 11.56 5.65
N TYR A 84 -2.48 12.21 4.53
CA TYR A 84 -1.79 13.41 4.07
C TYR A 84 -2.67 14.67 4.01
N GLY A 85 -3.96 14.59 4.39
CA GLY A 85 -4.84 15.75 4.53
C GLY A 85 -5.47 16.25 3.22
N TYR A 86 -5.70 15.35 2.26
CA TYR A 86 -6.36 15.66 0.98
C TYR A 86 -7.84 15.25 0.99
N ASP A 87 -8.59 15.74 1.98
CA ASP A 87 -9.97 15.29 2.27
C ASP A 87 -10.95 15.37 1.09
N TYR A 88 -10.72 16.28 0.14
CA TYR A 88 -11.56 16.38 -1.06
C TYR A 88 -11.50 15.13 -1.95
N LEU A 89 -10.39 14.39 -1.92
CA LEU A 89 -10.27 13.11 -2.61
C LEU A 89 -11.20 12.04 -2.04
N LEU A 90 -11.66 12.16 -0.79
CA LEU A 90 -12.66 11.25 -0.20
C LEU A 90 -14.01 11.30 -0.92
N LYS A 91 -14.26 12.35 -1.72
CA LYS A 91 -15.47 12.44 -2.55
C LYS A 91 -15.35 11.56 -3.80
N ILE A 92 -14.13 11.29 -4.27
CA ILE A 92 -13.92 10.46 -5.47
C ILE A 92 -14.31 9.02 -5.15
N GLN A 93 -15.22 8.47 -5.95
CA GLN A 93 -15.70 7.12 -5.80
C GLN A 93 -15.80 6.45 -7.16
N LEU A 94 -15.07 5.34 -7.32
CA LEU A 94 -15.20 4.45 -8.46
C LEU A 94 -16.34 3.46 -8.18
N LYS A 95 -17.39 3.50 -9.00
CA LYS A 95 -18.62 2.73 -8.79
C LYS A 95 -18.97 1.84 -9.98
N ILE A 96 -19.13 0.55 -9.74
CA ILE A 96 -19.57 -0.38 -10.78
C ILE A 96 -21.07 -0.22 -11.06
N VAL A 97 -21.43 -0.09 -12.33
CA VAL A 97 -22.81 0.00 -12.83
C VAL A 97 -23.02 -0.93 -14.04
N ASN A 98 -24.27 -1.29 -14.32
CA ASN A 98 -24.62 -2.17 -15.44
C ASN A 98 -25.09 -1.42 -16.70
N GLU A 99 -25.40 -0.14 -16.56
CA GLU A 99 -26.03 0.71 -17.58
C GLU A 99 -25.00 1.55 -18.34
N THR A 100 -25.32 2.80 -18.68
CA THR A 100 -24.34 3.77 -19.21
C THR A 100 -23.33 4.10 -18.12
N SER A 101 -22.05 4.21 -18.49
CA SER A 101 -20.96 4.49 -17.56
C SER A 101 -19.94 5.46 -18.16
N ASP A 102 -19.16 6.10 -17.30
CA ASP A 102 -18.07 7.00 -17.68
C ASP A 102 -16.89 6.21 -18.26
N ILE A 103 -16.59 5.06 -17.64
CA ILE A 103 -15.53 4.14 -18.07
C ILE A 103 -16.16 2.80 -18.46
N SER A 104 -15.78 2.24 -19.59
CA SER A 104 -16.11 0.85 -19.94
C SER A 104 -14.85 0.01 -20.05
N VAL A 105 -14.83 -1.13 -19.36
CA VAL A 105 -13.71 -2.07 -19.36
C VAL A 105 -14.10 -3.34 -20.09
N ARG A 106 -13.27 -3.80 -21.03
CA ARG A 106 -13.47 -5.07 -21.74
C ARG A 106 -12.18 -5.83 -21.98
N TYR A 107 -12.31 -7.14 -22.11
CA TYR A 107 -11.23 -7.99 -22.57
C TYR A 107 -11.31 -8.17 -24.09
N VAL A 108 -10.18 -8.03 -24.77
CA VAL A 108 -10.01 -8.26 -26.21
C VAL A 108 -8.94 -9.32 -26.45
N ASP A 109 -8.96 -9.97 -27.61
CA ASP A 109 -8.04 -11.10 -27.85
C ASP A 109 -6.57 -10.66 -27.84
N ASP A 110 -6.24 -9.57 -28.53
CA ASP A 110 -4.85 -9.12 -28.73
C ASP A 110 -4.78 -7.59 -28.88
N LEU A 111 -3.79 -6.97 -28.25
CA LEU A 111 -3.42 -5.55 -28.38
C LEU A 111 -2.00 -5.38 -28.94
N GLY A 112 -1.46 -6.44 -29.57
CA GLY A 112 -0.13 -6.46 -30.15
C GLY A 112 0.96 -6.52 -29.09
N LYS A 113 1.58 -5.38 -28.79
CA LYS A 113 2.67 -5.28 -27.81
C LYS A 113 2.20 -4.76 -26.44
N ALA A 114 0.98 -4.24 -26.36
CA ALA A 114 0.40 -3.74 -25.12
C ALA A 114 -0.41 -4.83 -24.41
N CYS A 115 -0.52 -4.71 -23.10
CA CYS A 115 -1.35 -5.60 -22.28
C CYS A 115 -2.68 -4.93 -21.91
N GLY A 116 -2.71 -3.59 -21.87
CA GLY A 116 -3.91 -2.79 -21.76
C GLY A 116 -3.81 -1.54 -22.64
N ASP A 117 -4.94 -0.88 -22.85
CA ASP A 117 -5.05 0.42 -23.49
C ASP A 117 -6.25 1.18 -22.90
N ALA A 118 -6.04 2.43 -22.50
CA ALA A 118 -7.07 3.34 -22.05
C ALA A 118 -7.24 4.48 -23.08
N THR A 119 -8.32 4.44 -23.84
CA THR A 119 -8.66 5.48 -24.81
C THR A 119 -9.61 6.49 -24.17
N LEU A 120 -9.16 7.74 -23.99
CA LEU A 120 -9.94 8.84 -23.43
C LEU A 120 -10.59 9.70 -24.52
N ASN A 121 -11.86 10.04 -24.32
CA ASN A 121 -12.58 11.08 -25.06
C ASN A 121 -12.88 12.25 -24.11
N TYR A 122 -12.41 13.44 -24.46
CA TYR A 122 -12.57 14.64 -23.63
C TYR A 122 -12.88 15.87 -24.49
N MET A 123 -13.50 16.87 -23.86
CA MET A 123 -13.83 18.15 -24.46
C MET A 123 -12.61 19.07 -24.56
N LEU A 124 -12.72 20.14 -25.36
CA LEU A 124 -11.66 21.14 -25.49
C LEU A 124 -11.31 21.86 -24.16
N ASP A 125 -12.22 21.85 -23.19
CA ASP A 125 -12.00 22.41 -21.85
C ASP A 125 -11.39 21.40 -20.87
N GLY A 126 -10.99 20.22 -21.35
CA GLY A 126 -10.31 19.19 -20.53
C GLY A 126 -11.24 18.26 -19.77
N ARG A 127 -12.58 18.38 -19.90
CA ARG A 127 -13.53 17.44 -19.27
C ARG A 127 -13.50 16.09 -19.97
N ILE A 128 -13.18 15.04 -19.22
CA ILE A 128 -13.35 13.66 -19.68
C ILE A 128 -14.85 13.39 -19.87
N GLN A 129 -15.22 12.88 -21.05
CA GLN A 129 -16.59 12.50 -21.40
C GLN A 129 -16.79 11.00 -21.30
N LYS A 130 -15.80 10.22 -21.73
CA LYS A 130 -15.84 8.76 -21.73
C LYS A 130 -14.45 8.18 -21.83
N VAL A 131 -14.23 7.02 -21.19
CA VAL A 131 -13.01 6.23 -21.35
C VAL A 131 -13.35 4.79 -21.73
N GLU A 132 -12.62 4.24 -22.68
CA GLU A 132 -12.69 2.83 -23.05
C GLU A 132 -11.37 2.16 -22.67
N ILE A 133 -11.43 1.18 -21.77
CA ILE A 133 -10.30 0.36 -21.36
C ILE A 133 -10.42 -1.01 -22.02
N GLU A 134 -9.35 -1.41 -22.71
CA GLU A 134 -9.19 -2.74 -23.29
C GLU A 134 -8.05 -3.48 -22.60
N ILE A 135 -8.26 -4.75 -22.27
CA ILE A 135 -7.22 -5.62 -21.68
C ILE A 135 -7.01 -6.83 -22.58
N SER A 136 -5.77 -7.11 -22.96
CA SER A 136 -5.42 -8.21 -23.86
C SER A 136 -5.46 -9.56 -23.15
N ARG A 137 -6.35 -10.44 -23.58
CA ARG A 137 -6.41 -11.85 -23.15
C ARG A 137 -5.15 -12.62 -23.49
N LYS A 138 -4.54 -12.34 -24.65
CA LYS A 138 -3.27 -12.97 -25.03
C LYS A 138 -2.12 -12.59 -24.10
N CYS A 139 -2.11 -11.36 -23.56
CA CYS A 139 -1.10 -10.96 -22.58
C CYS A 139 -1.38 -11.56 -21.20
N VAL A 140 -2.60 -11.39 -20.67
CA VAL A 140 -2.90 -11.73 -19.27
C VAL A 140 -3.33 -13.19 -19.07
N ASP A 141 -3.75 -13.87 -20.13
CA ASP A 141 -4.31 -15.23 -20.12
C ASP A 141 -5.39 -15.42 -19.05
N LEU A 142 -5.14 -16.29 -18.06
CA LEU A 142 -5.99 -16.50 -16.88
C LEU A 142 -5.29 -16.06 -15.58
N ASP A 143 -4.19 -15.31 -15.68
CA ASP A 143 -3.44 -14.80 -14.53
C ASP A 143 -4.17 -13.62 -13.89
N HIS A 144 -4.80 -13.89 -12.74
CA HIS A 144 -5.49 -12.87 -11.96
C HIS A 144 -4.58 -11.68 -11.59
N SER A 145 -3.35 -11.94 -11.16
CA SER A 145 -2.46 -10.91 -10.64
C SER A 145 -1.99 -9.98 -11.75
N LEU A 146 -1.69 -10.54 -12.92
CA LEU A 146 -1.32 -9.76 -14.10
C LEU A 146 -2.53 -8.98 -14.63
N ALA A 147 -3.70 -9.62 -14.75
CA ALA A 147 -4.93 -8.94 -15.16
C ALA A 147 -5.32 -7.79 -14.20
N LEU A 148 -5.11 -7.99 -12.90
CA LEU A 148 -5.33 -7.00 -11.86
C LEU A 148 -4.37 -5.82 -12.03
N THR A 149 -3.06 -6.07 -12.16
CA THR A 149 -2.05 -5.02 -12.32
C THR A 149 -2.29 -4.18 -13.57
N VAL A 150 -2.61 -4.84 -14.70
CA VAL A 150 -2.96 -4.13 -15.94
C VAL A 150 -4.21 -3.27 -15.72
N ALA A 151 -5.28 -3.83 -15.12
CA ALA A 151 -6.50 -3.07 -14.86
C ALA A 151 -6.24 -1.86 -13.93
N GLU A 152 -5.39 -2.01 -12.90
CA GLU A 152 -5.00 -0.90 -12.02
C GLU A 152 -4.30 0.22 -12.79
N HIS A 153 -3.35 -0.13 -13.67
CA HIS A 153 -2.63 0.81 -14.52
C HIS A 153 -3.56 1.57 -15.48
N GLU A 154 -4.41 0.85 -16.22
CA GLU A 154 -5.34 1.48 -17.17
C GLU A 154 -6.40 2.34 -16.46
N ILE A 155 -6.81 1.98 -15.25
CA ILE A 155 -7.68 2.85 -14.43
C ILE A 155 -6.94 4.13 -14.05
N GLY A 156 -5.63 4.08 -13.76
CA GLY A 156 -4.82 5.28 -13.55
C GLY A 156 -4.89 6.25 -14.73
N HIS A 157 -4.71 5.73 -15.95
CA HIS A 157 -4.91 6.52 -17.18
C HIS A 157 -6.33 7.08 -17.30
N ALA A 158 -7.34 6.25 -17.04
CA ALA A 158 -8.74 6.70 -17.09
C ALA A 158 -9.05 7.83 -16.09
N LEU A 159 -8.28 7.93 -15.00
CA LEU A 159 -8.40 9.01 -14.02
C LEU A 159 -7.59 10.26 -14.37
N GLY A 160 -6.79 10.24 -15.44
CA GLY A 160 -6.00 11.38 -15.92
C GLY A 160 -4.49 11.26 -15.68
N LEU A 161 -4.00 10.15 -15.12
CA LEU A 161 -2.56 9.92 -14.92
C LEU A 161 -1.88 9.59 -16.25
N GLY A 162 -0.69 10.11 -16.45
CA GLY A 162 0.25 9.70 -17.50
C GLY A 162 1.19 8.62 -16.98
N HIS A 163 2.37 8.51 -17.60
CA HIS A 163 3.41 7.58 -17.14
C HIS A 163 4.44 8.27 -16.24
N THR A 164 5.14 7.47 -15.45
CA THR A 164 6.38 7.87 -14.77
C THR A 164 7.57 7.12 -15.36
N GLU A 165 8.78 7.65 -15.17
CA GLU A 165 10.04 6.95 -15.45
C GLU A 165 10.49 6.07 -14.28
N TYR A 166 9.82 6.13 -13.12
CA TYR A 166 10.19 5.32 -11.97
C TYR A 166 9.71 3.87 -12.12
N GLU A 167 10.64 2.96 -12.40
CA GLU A 167 10.34 1.58 -12.79
C GLU A 167 9.61 0.71 -11.77
N GLU A 168 9.55 1.17 -10.52
CA GLU A 168 8.88 0.48 -9.43
C GLU A 168 7.45 0.98 -9.22
N ASP A 169 7.04 2.04 -9.91
CA ASP A 169 5.70 2.62 -9.80
C ASP A 169 4.66 1.86 -10.65
N LEU A 170 3.38 1.93 -10.25
CA LEU A 170 2.29 1.34 -11.02
C LEU A 170 2.21 1.95 -12.42
N MET A 171 2.38 3.25 -12.55
CA MET A 171 2.26 4.01 -13.79
C MET A 171 3.56 4.01 -14.62
N TYR A 172 4.52 3.13 -14.33
CA TYR A 172 5.64 2.90 -15.22
C TYR A 172 5.17 2.24 -16.51
N SER A 173 5.63 2.73 -17.67
CA SER A 173 5.19 2.27 -19.00
C SER A 173 5.49 0.79 -19.33
N ARG A 174 6.21 0.07 -18.45
CA ARG A 174 6.51 -1.35 -18.59
C ARG A 174 6.24 -2.09 -17.29
N LEU A 175 5.13 -2.80 -17.23
CA LEU A 175 4.71 -3.52 -16.03
C LEU A 175 5.79 -4.49 -15.51
N LYS A 176 6.17 -4.32 -14.24
CA LYS A 176 7.10 -5.18 -13.50
C LYS A 176 6.44 -5.71 -12.23
N GLY A 177 6.05 -6.99 -12.28
CA GLY A 177 5.42 -7.65 -11.15
C GLY A 177 4.07 -7.03 -10.76
N PHE A 178 3.55 -7.44 -9.62
CA PHE A 178 2.32 -6.86 -9.05
C PHE A 178 2.63 -5.52 -8.38
N ARG A 179 1.89 -4.47 -8.75
CA ARG A 179 2.02 -3.11 -8.21
C ARG A 179 0.65 -2.54 -7.88
N LYS A 180 0.58 -1.74 -6.82
CA LYS A 180 -0.60 -0.97 -6.41
C LYS A 180 -0.33 0.52 -6.65
N PRO A 181 -1.36 1.39 -6.62
CA PRO A 181 -1.15 2.84 -6.66
C PRO A 181 -0.15 3.30 -5.61
N SER A 182 0.81 4.14 -6.00
CA SER A 182 1.77 4.73 -5.09
C SER A 182 1.27 6.07 -4.53
N THR A 183 1.98 6.60 -3.54
CA THR A 183 1.79 7.98 -3.09
C THR A 183 2.08 9.01 -4.18
N LEU A 184 2.91 8.68 -5.19
CA LEU A 184 3.11 9.52 -6.38
C LEU A 184 1.83 9.59 -7.21
N ASP A 185 1.24 8.44 -7.52
CA ASP A 185 -0.03 8.35 -8.27
C ASP A 185 -1.15 9.13 -7.56
N LEU A 186 -1.29 8.90 -6.26
CA LEU A 186 -2.38 9.49 -5.47
C LEU A 186 -2.18 10.98 -5.22
N TYR A 187 -0.93 11.43 -5.09
CA TYR A 187 -0.64 12.85 -5.06
C TYR A 187 -0.91 13.52 -6.41
N ALA A 188 -0.57 12.88 -7.53
CA ALA A 188 -0.92 13.39 -8.85
C ALA A 188 -2.44 13.49 -9.04
N LEU A 189 -3.22 12.52 -8.55
CA LEU A 189 -4.69 12.64 -8.52
C LEU A 189 -5.16 13.80 -7.63
N SER A 190 -4.44 14.13 -6.55
CA SER A 190 -4.73 15.32 -5.75
C SER A 190 -4.61 16.62 -6.54
N VAL A 191 -3.66 16.68 -7.49
CA VAL A 191 -3.48 17.82 -8.39
C VAL A 191 -4.56 17.82 -9.48
N ILE A 192 -4.81 16.67 -10.13
CA ILE A 192 -5.81 16.54 -11.22
C ILE A 192 -7.21 16.92 -10.75
N TYR A 193 -7.59 16.53 -9.53
CA TYR A 193 -8.92 16.75 -8.96
C TYR A 193 -8.96 17.90 -7.95
N GLU A 194 -8.02 18.85 -8.03
CA GLU A 194 -7.98 19.99 -7.11
C GLU A 194 -9.27 20.82 -7.13
N TRP A 195 -9.92 20.92 -8.29
CA TRP A 195 -11.19 21.62 -8.52
C TRP A 195 -12.33 21.23 -7.58
N ILE A 196 -12.25 20.04 -6.94
CA ILE A 196 -13.24 19.57 -5.97
C ILE A 196 -13.24 20.44 -4.68
N LYS A 197 -12.13 21.13 -4.38
CA LYS A 197 -12.00 22.01 -3.18
C LYS A 197 -12.97 23.19 -3.26
N ASP A 198 -13.03 23.79 -4.43
CA ASP A 198 -13.76 25.01 -4.79
C ASP A 198 -15.10 24.69 -5.47
N GLY A 199 -15.25 23.49 -6.04
CA GLY A 199 -16.50 22.98 -6.60
C GLY A 199 -16.81 23.48 -8.01
N GLU A 200 -15.88 24.17 -8.63
CA GLU A 200 -15.96 24.65 -10.02
C GLU A 200 -14.93 23.89 -10.85
N PHE A 201 -15.36 23.16 -11.87
CA PHE A 201 -14.45 22.37 -12.69
C PHE A 201 -13.39 23.24 -13.37
N HIS A 202 -12.13 22.85 -13.18
CA HIS A 202 -10.98 23.26 -13.97
C HIS A 202 -10.04 22.05 -14.15
N PRO A 203 -9.50 21.82 -15.35
CA PRO A 203 -8.46 20.81 -15.54
C PRO A 203 -7.16 21.29 -14.89
N PRO A 204 -6.21 20.38 -14.57
CA PRO A 204 -4.91 20.78 -14.05
C PRO A 204 -4.13 21.62 -15.08
N ASP A 205 -3.50 22.70 -14.62
CA ASP A 205 -2.68 23.60 -15.44
C ASP A 205 -1.24 23.10 -15.70
N VAL A 206 -0.92 21.88 -15.26
CA VAL A 206 0.41 21.26 -15.36
C VAL A 206 0.32 19.95 -16.13
N THR A 207 1.44 19.51 -16.69
CA THR A 207 1.56 18.23 -17.42
C THR A 207 2.45 17.21 -16.71
N GLU A 208 3.11 17.61 -15.63
CA GLU A 208 3.97 16.76 -14.81
C GLU A 208 3.80 17.16 -13.34
N VAL A 209 3.81 16.17 -12.45
CA VAL A 209 3.69 16.35 -11.01
C VAL A 209 4.88 15.69 -10.32
N GLU A 210 5.57 16.44 -9.46
CA GLU A 210 6.62 15.92 -8.59
C GLU A 210 6.07 15.62 -7.19
N LEU A 211 6.39 14.45 -6.64
CA LEU A 211 6.02 14.07 -5.28
C LEU A 211 6.71 15.01 -4.27
N PRO A 212 5.97 15.70 -3.39
CA PRO A 212 6.57 16.61 -2.43
C PRO A 212 7.49 15.86 -1.46
N LYS A 213 8.60 16.48 -1.08
CA LYS A 213 9.57 15.91 -0.13
C LYS A 213 8.97 15.52 1.23
N SER A 214 7.83 16.09 1.59
CA SER A 214 7.08 15.74 2.81
C SER A 214 6.32 14.42 2.72
N ILE A 215 6.17 13.84 1.52
CA ILE A 215 5.46 12.59 1.28
C ILE A 215 6.49 11.54 0.82
N THR A 216 6.70 10.51 1.64
CA THR A 216 7.56 9.38 1.28
C THR A 216 6.88 8.52 0.23
N PHE A 217 7.62 8.09 -0.80
CA PHE A 217 7.14 7.10 -1.76
C PHE A 217 6.73 5.80 -1.07
N ALA A 218 5.47 5.40 -1.20
CA ALA A 218 4.94 4.15 -0.69
C ALA A 218 3.77 3.65 -1.54
N TYR A 219 3.46 2.34 -1.48
CA TYR A 219 2.28 1.76 -2.13
C TYR A 219 1.06 1.80 -1.21
N LEU A 220 -0.08 2.18 -1.76
CA LEU A 220 -1.38 2.24 -1.08
C LEU A 220 -2.44 1.40 -1.81
N PRO A 221 -3.42 0.80 -1.10
CA PRO A 221 -3.49 0.76 0.36
C PRO A 221 -2.32 -0.04 0.94
N MET A 222 -1.78 0.42 2.06
CA MET A 222 -0.72 -0.30 2.75
C MET A 222 -1.27 -1.70 3.01
N GLN A 223 -0.54 -2.73 2.59
CA GLN A 223 -1.02 -4.09 2.72
C GLN A 223 -1.43 -4.33 4.18
N GLU A 224 -2.69 -4.69 4.42
CA GLU A 224 -3.10 -5.21 5.73
C GLU A 224 -2.26 -6.47 5.97
N GLU A 225 -1.13 -6.34 6.65
CA GLU A 225 -0.36 -7.49 7.08
C GLU A 225 -1.24 -8.23 8.08
N LYS A 226 -1.90 -9.30 7.63
CA LYS A 226 -2.69 -10.13 8.53
C LYS A 226 -1.74 -11.07 9.27
N VAL A 227 -1.99 -11.22 10.56
CA VAL A 227 -1.27 -12.13 11.43
C VAL A 227 -2.27 -13.07 12.10
N THR A 228 -1.83 -14.28 12.37
CA THR A 228 -2.62 -15.35 12.99
C THR A 228 -2.15 -15.57 14.42
N ILE A 229 -3.05 -15.39 15.36
CA ILE A 229 -2.81 -15.67 16.77
C ILE A 229 -3.60 -16.90 17.19
N LYS A 230 -2.92 -17.88 17.78
CA LYS A 230 -3.55 -19.09 18.32
C LYS A 230 -3.46 -19.13 19.83
N PHE A 231 -4.59 -19.39 20.48
CA PHE A 231 -4.64 -19.60 21.92
C PHE A 231 -4.86 -21.08 22.21
N TRP A 232 -3.98 -21.65 23.02
CA TRP A 232 -3.99 -23.05 23.41
C TRP A 232 -4.24 -23.16 24.91
N MET A 233 -4.90 -24.22 25.34
CA MET A 233 -4.84 -24.67 26.73
C MET A 233 -3.77 -25.76 26.84
N LYS A 234 -3.02 -25.75 27.93
CA LYS A 234 -1.99 -26.76 28.23
C LYS A 234 -2.03 -27.18 29.70
N SER A 235 -1.94 -28.49 29.94
CA SER A 235 -1.87 -29.11 31.25
C SER A 235 -1.00 -30.37 31.17
N GLU A 236 -0.79 -31.07 32.30
CA GLU A 236 -0.14 -32.39 32.28
C GLU A 236 -0.92 -33.45 31.46
N LEU A 237 -2.23 -33.26 31.26
CA LEU A 237 -3.07 -34.13 30.44
C LEU A 237 -2.98 -33.83 28.94
N GLY A 238 -2.22 -32.82 28.55
CA GLY A 238 -1.97 -32.45 27.15
C GLY A 238 -2.33 -31.01 26.81
N ALA A 239 -2.30 -30.70 25.51
CA ALA A 239 -2.63 -29.39 24.97
C ALA A 239 -3.73 -29.47 23.92
N HIS A 240 -4.61 -28.47 23.88
CA HIS A 240 -5.67 -28.34 22.89
C HIS A 240 -5.88 -26.89 22.46
N LEU A 241 -6.20 -26.69 21.18
CA LEU A 241 -6.47 -25.37 20.63
C LEU A 241 -7.80 -24.86 21.18
N LEU A 242 -7.80 -23.66 21.75
CA LEU A 242 -9.00 -22.98 22.22
C LEU A 242 -9.62 -22.14 21.11
N THR A 243 -8.80 -21.34 20.41
CA THR A 243 -9.25 -20.51 19.29
C THR A 243 -8.09 -20.05 18.41
N GLU A 244 -8.42 -19.64 17.19
CA GLU A 244 -7.53 -19.02 16.22
C GLU A 244 -8.15 -17.70 15.76
N ILE A 245 -7.38 -16.62 15.79
CA ILE A 245 -7.81 -15.28 15.41
C ILE A 245 -6.87 -14.75 14.34
N VAL A 246 -7.41 -14.45 13.16
CA VAL A 246 -6.72 -13.73 12.09
C VAL A 246 -7.09 -12.26 12.21
N THR A 247 -6.10 -11.39 12.39
CA THR A 247 -6.31 -9.94 12.52
C THR A 247 -5.26 -9.14 11.79
N ASN A 248 -5.45 -7.83 11.68
CA ASN A 248 -4.47 -6.90 11.11
C ASN A 248 -3.31 -6.69 12.10
N LYS A 249 -2.09 -6.65 11.57
CA LYS A 249 -0.86 -6.43 12.33
C LYS A 249 -0.95 -5.11 13.11
N GLY A 250 -0.56 -5.16 14.37
CA GLY A 250 -0.65 -4.02 15.29
C GLY A 250 -1.99 -3.88 16.02
N GLN A 251 -3.00 -4.72 15.73
CA GLN A 251 -4.24 -4.72 16.50
C GLN A 251 -4.08 -5.39 17.86
N VAL A 252 -4.75 -4.80 18.85
CA VAL A 252 -4.82 -5.36 20.20
C VAL A 252 -5.93 -6.41 20.26
N ILE A 253 -5.57 -7.63 20.61
CA ILE A 253 -6.50 -8.74 20.83
C ILE A 253 -6.62 -8.98 22.32
N ASN A 254 -7.86 -9.17 22.79
CA ASN A 254 -8.15 -9.60 24.15
C ASN A 254 -8.78 -10.98 24.13
N TYR A 255 -8.26 -11.90 24.94
CA TYR A 255 -8.83 -13.23 25.10
C TYR A 255 -8.91 -13.61 26.57
N ARG A 256 -10.01 -14.25 26.97
CA ARG A 256 -10.27 -14.65 28.35
C ARG A 256 -10.51 -16.15 28.40
N VAL A 257 -9.93 -16.79 29.41
CA VAL A 257 -10.27 -18.16 29.80
C VAL A 257 -10.86 -18.20 31.22
N ASP A 258 -11.49 -19.30 31.56
CA ASP A 258 -12.00 -19.55 32.91
C ASP A 258 -10.85 -19.84 33.88
N GLU A 259 -10.90 -19.29 35.10
CA GLU A 259 -9.89 -19.56 36.12
C GLU A 259 -9.92 -21.01 36.61
N ILE A 260 -11.10 -21.61 36.64
CA ILE A 260 -11.33 -23.00 37.02
C ILE A 260 -12.21 -23.64 35.96
N LYS A 261 -11.78 -24.80 35.45
CA LYS A 261 -12.60 -25.66 34.58
C LYS A 261 -12.77 -27.02 35.22
N GLU A 262 -14.01 -27.42 35.42
CA GLU A 262 -14.33 -28.77 35.85
C GLU A 262 -13.99 -29.79 34.76
N TYR A 263 -13.43 -30.92 35.17
CA TYR A 263 -13.08 -32.06 34.33
C TYR A 263 -13.71 -33.34 34.92
N HIS A 264 -13.52 -34.47 34.23
CA HIS A 264 -14.13 -35.73 34.65
C HIS A 264 -13.66 -36.19 36.04
N ASN A 265 -14.55 -36.89 36.76
CA ASN A 265 -14.32 -37.43 38.10
C ASN A 265 -13.92 -36.38 39.14
N GLU A 266 -14.58 -35.22 39.15
CA GLU A 266 -14.32 -34.11 40.08
C GLU A 266 -12.86 -33.60 40.03
N THR A 267 -12.12 -33.95 38.98
CA THR A 267 -10.84 -33.35 38.66
C THR A 267 -11.10 -31.95 38.13
N ARG A 268 -10.28 -30.96 38.49
CA ARG A 268 -10.42 -29.60 37.96
C ARG A 268 -9.09 -29.07 37.45
N PHE A 269 -9.19 -28.23 36.43
CA PHE A 269 -8.08 -27.46 35.90
C PHE A 269 -8.07 -26.09 36.56
N VAL A 270 -6.95 -25.71 37.17
CA VAL A 270 -6.77 -24.40 37.80
C VAL A 270 -5.76 -23.58 37.00
N PHE A 271 -6.22 -22.46 36.44
CA PHE A 271 -5.41 -21.59 35.61
C PHE A 271 -4.23 -21.02 36.39
N LYS A 272 -3.04 -21.03 35.79
CA LYS A 272 -1.79 -20.53 36.40
C LYS A 272 -1.18 -19.34 35.67
N GLY A 273 -1.49 -19.16 34.40
CA GLY A 273 -0.98 -18.05 33.61
C GLY A 273 -0.99 -18.30 32.12
N TRP A 274 -0.85 -17.21 31.38
CA TRP A 274 -0.61 -17.21 29.95
C TRP A 274 0.88 -17.15 29.65
N TYR A 275 1.31 -17.97 28.70
CA TYR A 275 2.71 -18.10 28.31
C TYR A 275 2.89 -17.98 26.81
N HIS A 276 4.03 -17.43 26.39
CA HIS A 276 4.52 -17.46 25.02
C HIS A 276 5.88 -18.17 25.03
N GLY A 277 5.97 -19.34 24.39
CA GLY A 277 7.10 -20.26 24.62
C GLY A 277 7.19 -20.64 26.10
N ASN A 278 8.28 -20.24 26.76
CA ASN A 278 8.53 -20.48 28.19
C ASN A 278 8.37 -19.22 29.07
N GLU A 279 8.02 -18.08 28.47
CA GLU A 279 7.91 -16.81 29.19
C GLU A 279 6.48 -16.57 29.66
N LEU A 280 6.32 -16.21 30.94
CA LEU A 280 5.03 -15.82 31.49
C LEU A 280 4.65 -14.43 30.94
N VAL A 281 3.55 -14.37 30.21
CA VAL A 281 2.99 -13.13 29.67
C VAL A 281 2.13 -12.42 30.71
N THR A 282 1.22 -13.15 31.36
CA THR A 282 0.37 -12.61 32.42
C THR A 282 -0.18 -13.73 33.31
N PRO A 283 -0.25 -13.53 34.64
CA PRO A 283 -0.91 -14.47 35.55
C PRO A 283 -2.44 -14.31 35.57
N ASN A 284 -2.99 -13.29 34.88
CA ASN A 284 -4.44 -13.05 34.85
C ASN A 284 -5.12 -13.93 33.79
N PRO A 285 -6.38 -14.38 34.01
CA PRO A 285 -7.11 -15.18 33.03
C PRO A 285 -7.41 -14.43 31.71
N VAL A 286 -7.27 -13.11 31.70
CA VAL A 286 -7.34 -12.27 30.51
C VAL A 286 -5.94 -11.97 30.02
N ILE A 287 -5.71 -12.23 28.73
CA ILE A 287 -4.52 -11.80 28.00
C ILE A 287 -4.89 -10.70 27.01
N SER A 288 -4.04 -9.68 26.94
CA SER A 288 -4.10 -8.60 25.96
C SER A 288 -2.79 -8.61 25.19
N ILE A 289 -2.85 -8.84 23.89
CA ILE A 289 -1.65 -8.93 23.04
C ILE A 289 -1.73 -7.90 21.93
N ASN A 290 -0.58 -7.37 21.51
CA ASN A 290 -0.48 -6.66 20.25
C ASN A 290 -0.08 -7.66 19.16
N ALA A 291 -0.92 -7.84 18.16
CA ALA A 291 -0.73 -8.84 17.13
C ALA A 291 0.32 -8.37 16.11
N THR A 292 1.61 -8.55 16.39
CA THR A 292 2.70 -8.04 15.53
C THR A 292 3.26 -9.08 14.56
N SER A 293 3.07 -10.36 14.84
CA SER A 293 3.50 -11.51 14.05
C SER A 293 2.63 -12.72 14.39
N ASP A 294 2.68 -13.76 13.56
CA ASP A 294 2.07 -15.05 13.90
C ASP A 294 2.64 -15.57 15.22
N ALA A 295 1.76 -16.00 16.12
CA ALA A 295 2.17 -16.41 17.46
C ALA A 295 1.17 -17.35 18.14
N ASP A 296 1.73 -18.24 18.96
CA ASP A 296 0.98 -19.14 19.83
C ASP A 296 1.12 -18.71 21.29
N TYR A 297 0.00 -18.69 22.00
CA TYR A 297 -0.08 -18.41 23.43
C TYR A 297 -0.76 -19.56 24.16
N TYR A 298 -0.19 -19.96 25.30
CA TYR A 298 -0.65 -21.10 26.07
C TYR A 298 -1.20 -20.66 27.43
N ALA A 299 -2.47 -20.92 27.69
CA ALA A 299 -3.03 -20.90 29.03
C ALA A 299 -2.64 -22.19 29.74
N TYR A 300 -1.76 -22.09 30.72
CA TYR A 300 -1.35 -23.23 31.54
C TYR A 300 -2.32 -23.44 32.69
N TYR A 301 -2.65 -24.71 32.92
CA TYR A 301 -3.49 -25.16 34.03
C TYR A 301 -2.79 -26.27 34.81
N ASP A 302 -2.84 -26.18 36.13
CA ASP A 302 -2.57 -27.31 37.01
C ASP A 302 -3.80 -28.20 37.08
N VAL A 303 -3.57 -29.49 37.31
CA VAL A 303 -4.61 -30.50 37.45
C VAL A 303 -4.74 -30.84 38.93
N GLU A 304 -5.92 -30.61 39.48
CA GLU A 304 -6.25 -30.98 40.85
C GLU A 304 -7.22 -32.16 40.83
N TYR A 305 -6.81 -33.28 41.42
CA TYR A 305 -7.59 -34.50 41.49
C TYR A 305 -8.40 -34.52 42.79
N HIS A 306 -9.66 -34.95 42.69
CA HIS A 306 -10.46 -35.29 43.86
C HIS A 306 -10.00 -36.65 44.43
N VAL A 307 -9.86 -36.75 45.76
CA VAL A 307 -9.41 -37.96 46.47
C VAL A 307 -10.41 -38.33 47.55
#